data_AF-A0A0A8VKF1-F1
#
_entry.id   AF-A0A0A8VKF1-F1
#
_cell.length_a   1.000
_cell.length_b   1.000
_cell.length_c   1.000
_cell.angle_alpha   90.00
_cell.angle_beta   90.00
_cell.angle_gamma   90.00
#
_symmetry.space_group_name_H-M   'P 1'
#
loop_
_entity.id
_entity.type
_entity.pdbx_description
1 polymer ?
#
loop_
_entity_poly.entity_id
_entity_poly.type
_entity_poly.pdbx_seq_one_letter_code
_entity_poly.pdbx_strand_id
1 'polypeptide(L)' 'MVKDNKLTKLNNRDVYRGLDGNLYALDTQHGRFEAVTSKGKHLGEVDFSMQKIPNTIDKSGGHDLKVK' A
#
# COMPACT_ATOMS: atom_id res chain seq x y z
N MET A 1 12.29 -1.29 -1.87
CA MET A 1 11.01 -1.66 -2.50
C MET A 1 11.17 -1.57 -4.01
N VAL A 2 10.41 -2.36 -4.79
CA VAL A 2 10.47 -2.35 -6.27
C VAL A 2 9.08 -2.06 -6.84
N LYS A 3 8.97 -1.13 -7.80
CA LYS A 3 7.69 -0.77 -8.40
C LYS A 3 7.11 -1.94 -9.20
N ASP A 4 5.83 -2.25 -8.99
CA ASP A 4 5.10 -3.23 -9.78
C ASP A 4 4.19 -2.51 -10.78
N ASN A 5 4.62 -2.49 -12.05
CA ASN A 5 3.90 -1.81 -13.11
C ASN A 5 2.54 -2.46 -13.44
N LYS A 6 2.35 -3.75 -13.18
CA LYS A 6 1.08 -4.43 -13.41
C LYS A 6 0.07 -4.01 -12.35
N LEU A 7 0.43 -4.11 -11.08
CA LEU A 7 -0.42 -3.69 -9.97
C LEU A 7 -0.68 -2.19 -9.99
N THR A 8 0.32 -1.40 -10.42
CA THR A 8 0.16 0.05 -10.57
C THR A 8 -0.95 0.39 -11.55
N LYS A 9 -0.92 -0.23 -12.74
CA LYS A 9 -1.97 -0.04 -13.76
C LYS A 9 -3.33 -0.54 -13.29
N LEU A 10 -3.37 -1.69 -12.60
CA LEU A 10 -4.61 -2.31 -12.13
C LEU A 10 -5.34 -1.46 -11.08
N ASN A 11 -4.59 -0.77 -10.22
CA ASN A 11 -5.15 0.03 -9.12
C ASN A 11 -5.18 1.52 -9.43
N ASN A 12 -4.61 1.97 -10.56
CA ASN A 12 -4.43 3.38 -10.90
C ASN A 12 -3.71 4.18 -9.78
N ARG A 13 -2.77 3.52 -9.09
CA ARG A 13 -1.96 4.06 -7.99
C ARG A 13 -0.58 3.44 -8.10
N ASP A 14 0.47 4.16 -7.77
CA ASP A 14 1.81 3.57 -7.75
C ASP A 14 1.91 2.50 -6.66
N VAL A 15 2.11 1.24 -7.08
CA VAL A 15 2.21 0.08 -6.16
C VAL A 15 3.62 -0.48 -6.22
N TYR A 16 4.16 -0.79 -5.04
CA TYR A 16 5.50 -1.33 -4.84
C TYR A 16 5.45 -2.64 -4.06
N ARG A 17 6.39 -3.54 -4.36
CA ARG A 17 6.63 -4.76 -3.59
C ARG A 17 7.70 -4.50 -2.53
N GLY A 18 7.36 -4.79 -1.28
CA GLY A 18 8.29 -4.83 -0.16
C GLY A 18 9.14 -6.09 -0.16
N LEU A 19 10.26 -6.04 0.57
CA LEU A 19 11.10 -7.22 0.82
C LEU A 19 10.50 -8.14 1.89
N ASP A 20 9.55 -7.62 2.67
CA ASP A 20 8.80 -8.32 3.71
C ASP A 20 7.58 -9.09 3.17
N GLY A 21 7.37 -9.06 1.85
CA GLY A 21 6.24 -9.72 1.18
C GLY A 21 4.96 -8.89 1.15
N ASN A 22 4.95 -7.68 1.72
CA ASN A 22 3.82 -6.76 1.63
C ASN A 22 3.87 -5.93 0.34
N LEU A 23 2.71 -5.35 0.02
CA LEU A 23 2.54 -4.35 -1.02
C LEU A 23 2.41 -2.97 -0.36
N TYR A 24 2.80 -1.95 -1.11
CA TYR A 24 2.72 -0.58 -0.66
C TYR A 24 2.19 0.29 -1.79
N ALA A 25 1.07 0.98 -1.56
CA ALA A 25 0.55 1.95 -2.52
C ALA A 25 0.93 3.36 -2.09
N LEU A 26 1.44 4.17 -3.01
CA LEU A 26 1.76 5.57 -2.75
C LEU A 26 0.47 6.36 -2.55
N ASP A 27 0.36 7.02 -1.40
CA ASP A 27 -0.60 8.07 -1.13
C ASP A 27 0.08 9.43 -1.34
N THR A 28 -0.20 10.04 -2.49
CA THR A 28 0.33 11.35 -2.86
C THR A 28 -0.36 12.50 -2.14
N GLN A 29 -1.56 12.31 -1.59
CA GLN A 29 -2.27 13.35 -0.85
C GLN A 29 -1.63 13.56 0.52
N HIS A 30 -1.26 12.46 1.18
CA HIS A 30 -0.72 12.50 2.53
C HIS A 30 0.80 12.36 2.60
N GLY A 31 1.47 11.99 1.50
CA GLY A 31 2.91 11.75 1.46
C GLY A 31 3.31 10.51 2.25
N ARG A 32 2.54 9.43 2.08
CA ARG A 32 2.67 8.18 2.84
C ARG A 32 2.54 6.97 1.94
N PHE A 33 2.84 5.79 2.47
CA PHE A 33 2.47 4.53 1.84
C PHE A 33 1.34 3.86 2.60
N GLU A 34 0.35 3.38 1.85
CA GLU A 34 -0.63 2.43 2.32
C GLU A 34 0.02 1.05 2.33
N ALA A 35 0.25 0.47 3.51
CA ALA A 35 0.76 -0.88 3.64
C ALA A 35 -0.39 -1.88 3.46
N VAL A 36 -0.14 -2.91 2.65
CA VAL A 36 -1.16 -3.85 2.20
C VAL A 36 -0.56 -5.24 2.19
N THR A 37 -1.31 -6.25 2.62
CA THR A 37 -0.88 -7.65 2.50
C THR A 37 -0.64 -8.04 1.04
N SER A 38 0.09 -9.13 0.81
CA SER A 38 0.23 -9.73 -0.53
C SER A 38 -1.10 -10.10 -1.21
N LYS A 39 -2.20 -10.20 -0.43
CA LYS A 39 -3.55 -10.49 -0.90
C LYS A 39 -4.40 -9.25 -1.16
N GLY A 40 -3.85 -8.05 -0.95
CA GLY A 40 -4.55 -6.80 -1.21
C GLY A 40 -5.29 -6.21 0.00
N LYS A 41 -5.28 -6.85 1.17
CA LYS A 41 -5.92 -6.31 2.37
C LYS A 41 -5.08 -5.20 3.03
N HIS A 42 -5.71 -4.06 3.34
CA HIS A 42 -5.09 -2.92 4.01
C HIS A 42 -4.59 -3.25 5.43
N LEU A 43 -3.45 -2.68 5.80
CA LEU A 43 -2.77 -2.88 7.08
C LEU A 43 -2.49 -1.56 7.84
N GLY A 44 -2.89 -0.42 7.29
CA GLY A 44 -2.55 0.92 7.78
C GLY A 44 -1.47 1.61 6.94
N GLU A 45 -1.09 2.81 7.37
CA GLU A 45 -0.13 3.65 6.67
C GLU A 45 1.27 3.59 7.30
N VAL A 46 2.29 3.81 6.48
CA VAL A 46 3.67 4.05 6.90
C VAL A 46 4.23 5.31 6.25
N ASP A 47 5.17 5.99 6.91
CA ASP A 47 5.92 7.08 6.28
C ASP A 47 7.02 6.56 5.33
N PHE A 48 7.76 7.48 4.70
CA PHE A 48 8.88 7.13 3.81
C PHE A 48 10.07 6.49 4.54
N SER A 49 10.13 6.60 5.87
CA SER A 49 11.10 5.88 6.72
C SER A 49 10.59 4.50 7.13
N MET A 50 9.45 4.05 6.58
CA MET A 50 8.76 2.80 6.91
C MET A 50 8.28 2.72 8.36
N GLN A 51 8.11 3.86 9.04
CA GLN A 51 7.54 3.92 10.37
C GLN A 51 6.01 3.90 10.27
N LYS A 52 5.37 3.08 11.10
CA LYS A 52 3.91 2.96 11.14
C LYS A 52 3.28 4.25 11.64
N ILE A 53 2.22 4.69 10.97
CA ILE A 53 1.37 5.78 11.44
C ILE A 53 0.23 5.19 12.28
N PRO A 54 0.11 5.56 13.56
CA PRO A 54 -0.95 5.04 14.42
C PRO A 54 -2.35 5.38 13.90
N ASN A 55 -3.33 4.50 14.16
CA ASN A 55 -4.76 4.72 13.93
C ASN A 55 -5.17 4.96 12.45
N THR A 56 -4.40 4.45 11.49
CA THR A 56 -4.69 4.60 10.05
C THR A 56 -5.28 3.35 9.39
N ILE A 57 -5.49 2.27 10.14
CA ILE A 57 -6.07 1.03 9.57
C ILE A 57 -7.53 1.29 9.17
N ASP A 58 -7.81 1.18 7.88
CA ASP A 58 -9.16 1.20 7.37
C ASP A 58 -9.81 -0.18 7.52
N LYS A 59 -10.94 -0.23 8.22
CA LYS A 59 -11.73 -1.47 8.40
C LYS A 59 -12.84 -1.63 7.36
N SER A 60 -13.11 -0.60 6.57
CA SER A 60 -14.13 -0.62 5.52
C SER A 60 -13.66 -1.35 4.26
N GLY A 61 -12.35 -1.45 4.06
CA GLY A 61 -11.73 -2.09 2.89
C GLY A 61 -11.62 -1.17 1.67
N GLY A 62 -11.93 0.13 1.81
CA GLY A 62 -11.79 1.11 0.73
C GLY A 62 -10.34 1.29 0.26
N HIS A 63 -9.37 0.96 1.12
CA HIS A 63 -7.94 1.02 0.82
C HIS A 63 -7.33 -0.34 0.44
N ASP A 64 -8.15 -1.36 0.16
CA ASP A 64 -7.66 -2.62 -0.36
C ASP A 64 -7.17 -2.49 -1.82
N LEU A 65 -6.14 -3.25 -2.17
CA LEU A 65 -5.62 -3.35 -3.54
C LEU A 65 -6.19 -4.57 -4.26
N LYS A 66 -6.51 -4.37 -5.54
CA LYS A 66 -6.74 -5.48 -6.48
C LYS A 66 -5.39 -6.13 -6.79
N VAL A 67 -5.31 -7.44 -6.62
CA VAL A 67 -4.08 -8.24 -6.82
C VAL A 67 -4.16 -9.27 -7.95
N LYS A 68 -5.28 -9.33 -8.67
CA LYS A 68 -5.51 -10.23 -9.81
C LYS A 68 -6.18 -9.50 -10.96
#